data_AF-A0A932CSP5-F1
#
_entry.id   AF-A0A932CSP5-F1
#
_cell.length_a   1.000
_cell.length_b   1.000
_cell.length_c   1.000
_cell.angle_alpha   90.00
_cell.angle_beta   90.00
_cell.angle_gamma   90.00
#
_symmetry.space_group_name_H-M   'P 1'
#
loop_
_entity.id
_entity.type
_entity.pdbx_description
1 polymer ?
#
loop_
_entity_poly.entity_id
_entity_poly.type
_entity_poly.pdbx_seq_one_letter_code
_entity_poly.pdbx_strand_id
1 'polypeptide(L)'
;SDTDSDTDSDSDTDTDSDADVDADADADADADADPPAEDCDNGADDDGDDDADCLDADCEDDPDCAGPACGDGFVDAGEQCDEGAWNGDDPNTCREGCTLPDCGDGVIDDLYGEECDDGGVLGGDGCSASCAIEGAGGCEGGTSDEVEPNDAMAQAATLCDGSEVWASTSPAGDDDWYAIELGAGDTLTAETTDGWGDCTMDTVIVLYDALAAPAASVGRCSDDPAQLACNDDGGWGLCSFLSYTAGAAGTYYLRVIEYSDDDTGDYVLAISVS
;
A
#
# COMPACT_ATOMS: atom_id res chain seq x y z
N SER A 1 -4.49 11.87 -89.92
CA SER A 1 -4.94 12.48 -88.66
C SER A 1 -6.16 11.67 -88.28
N ASP A 2 -6.22 10.95 -87.17
CA ASP A 2 -5.70 11.27 -85.84
C ASP A 2 -5.43 9.99 -85.03
N THR A 3 -4.67 10.19 -83.96
CA THR A 3 -4.25 9.26 -82.91
C THR A 3 -5.43 8.77 -82.06
N ASP A 4 -5.24 7.68 -81.31
CA ASP A 4 -5.30 7.71 -79.84
C ASP A 4 -4.90 6.36 -79.22
N SER A 5 -4.30 6.48 -78.03
CA SER A 5 -3.75 5.46 -77.15
C SER A 5 -4.83 4.72 -76.36
N ASP A 6 -4.51 3.54 -75.82
CA ASP A 6 -4.49 3.27 -74.37
C ASP A 6 -4.32 1.77 -74.06
N THR A 7 -3.57 1.51 -72.98
CA THR A 7 -3.23 0.24 -72.33
C THR A 7 -4.31 -0.20 -71.32
N ASP A 8 -4.52 -1.51 -71.16
CA ASP A 8 -5.18 -2.09 -69.97
C ASP A 8 -4.57 -3.43 -69.54
N SER A 9 -4.65 -3.68 -68.23
CA SER A 9 -4.02 -4.75 -67.44
C SER A 9 -5.01 -5.88 -67.15
N ASP A 10 -4.54 -7.13 -67.16
CA ASP A 10 -5.35 -8.32 -66.85
C ASP A 10 -5.28 -8.71 -65.37
N SER A 11 -6.43 -9.09 -64.80
CA SER A 11 -6.61 -9.67 -63.47
C SER A 11 -7.35 -11.00 -63.58
N ASP A 12 -6.71 -12.08 -63.16
CA ASP A 12 -7.25 -13.45 -63.20
C ASP A 12 -8.13 -13.78 -61.99
N THR A 13 -9.25 -14.44 -62.24
CA THR A 13 -9.98 -15.27 -61.27
C THR A 13 -10.50 -16.49 -62.00
N ASP A 14 -10.21 -17.70 -61.54
CA ASP A 14 -11.03 -18.87 -61.86
C ASP A 14 -11.02 -19.92 -60.73
N THR A 15 -12.21 -20.50 -60.58
CA THR A 15 -12.82 -21.28 -59.49
C THR A 15 -12.69 -22.81 -59.63
N ASP A 16 -12.84 -23.50 -58.49
CA ASP A 16 -12.88 -24.97 -58.26
C ASP A 16 -13.91 -25.78 -59.08
N SER A 17 -13.61 -27.07 -59.36
CA SER A 17 -14.55 -28.23 -59.18
C SER A 17 -13.92 -29.61 -59.50
N ASP A 18 -14.39 -30.61 -58.74
CA ASP A 18 -13.82 -31.94 -58.45
C ASP A 18 -13.74 -33.04 -59.54
N ALA A 19 -12.95 -34.07 -59.16
CA ALA A 19 -13.11 -35.53 -59.38
C ALA A 19 -12.28 -36.21 -60.50
N ASP A 20 -11.38 -37.11 -60.10
CA ASP A 20 -11.45 -38.53 -60.48
C ASP A 20 -10.57 -39.42 -59.59
N VAL A 21 -11.15 -40.58 -59.27
CA VAL A 21 -10.67 -41.71 -58.49
C VAL A 21 -9.57 -42.49 -59.20
N ASP A 22 -8.53 -42.93 -58.47
CA ASP A 22 -7.88 -44.23 -58.72
C ASP A 22 -7.25 -44.76 -57.42
N ALA A 23 -7.65 -45.99 -57.10
CA ALA A 23 -7.16 -46.76 -55.98
C ALA A 23 -5.96 -47.59 -56.45
N ASP A 24 -4.78 -47.28 -55.95
CA ASP A 24 -3.65 -48.20 -55.91
C ASP A 24 -3.13 -48.25 -54.47
N ALA A 25 -3.46 -49.35 -53.80
CA ALA A 25 -2.85 -49.76 -52.57
C ALA A 25 -1.48 -50.36 -52.90
N ASP A 26 -0.41 -49.69 -52.49
CA ASP A 26 0.88 -50.31 -52.19
C ASP A 26 1.66 -49.43 -51.21
N ALA A 27 1.67 -49.89 -49.96
CA ALA A 27 2.67 -49.71 -48.91
C ALA A 27 3.71 -48.59 -49.06
N ASP A 28 3.51 -47.51 -48.29
CA ASP A 28 4.59 -46.89 -47.53
C ASP A 28 3.98 -46.39 -46.22
N ALA A 29 4.18 -47.19 -45.18
CA ALA A 29 3.91 -46.84 -43.81
C ALA A 29 5.08 -46.00 -43.29
N ASP A 30 4.72 -44.92 -42.57
CA ASP A 30 5.49 -44.25 -41.52
C ASP A 30 6.87 -43.67 -41.89
N ALA A 31 6.84 -42.39 -42.25
CA ALA A 31 7.76 -41.37 -41.73
C ALA A 31 7.10 -40.00 -41.96
N ASP A 32 7.09 -39.13 -40.95
CA ASP A 32 6.64 -37.73 -40.98
C ASP A 32 5.16 -37.46 -40.63
N ALA A 33 4.57 -38.27 -39.75
CA ALA A 33 3.68 -37.69 -38.75
C ALA A 33 4.49 -37.64 -37.46
N ASP A 34 4.84 -36.44 -36.99
CA ASP A 34 5.14 -36.24 -35.56
C ASP A 34 4.07 -37.02 -34.78
N PRO A 35 4.43 -37.90 -33.83
CA PRO A 35 3.45 -38.45 -32.91
C PRO A 35 2.72 -37.27 -32.22
N PRO A 36 1.48 -37.46 -31.74
CA PRO A 36 0.80 -36.40 -31.00
C PRO A 36 1.75 -35.93 -29.88
N ALA A 37 1.87 -34.61 -29.70
CA ALA A 37 2.68 -34.05 -28.63
C ALA A 37 2.32 -34.78 -27.32
N GLU A 38 3.33 -35.36 -26.68
CA GLU A 38 3.19 -35.96 -25.36
C GLU A 38 2.72 -34.88 -24.38
N ASP A 39 1.83 -35.27 -23.46
CA ASP A 39 1.33 -34.42 -22.40
C ASP A 39 2.06 -34.80 -21.10
N CYS A 40 3.18 -34.12 -20.86
CA CYS A 40 4.22 -34.44 -19.87
C CYS A 40 3.80 -34.45 -18.39
N ASP A 41 2.52 -34.23 -18.08
CA ASP A 41 1.99 -34.09 -16.71
C ASP A 41 0.85 -35.07 -16.37
N ASN A 42 0.47 -35.96 -17.31
CA ASN A 42 -0.81 -36.67 -17.24
C ASN A 42 -0.71 -38.16 -16.81
N GLY A 43 0.50 -38.70 -16.68
CA GLY A 43 0.73 -40.09 -16.27
C GLY A 43 0.52 -41.13 -17.37
N ALA A 44 0.47 -40.73 -18.64
CA ALA A 44 0.18 -41.58 -19.78
C ALA A 44 1.30 -41.56 -20.83
N ASP A 45 1.55 -42.72 -21.41
CA ASP A 45 2.33 -42.90 -22.61
C ASP A 45 1.42 -42.54 -23.81
N ASP A 46 1.50 -41.28 -24.24
CA ASP A 46 0.64 -40.71 -25.30
C ASP A 46 1.19 -40.91 -26.71
N ASP A 47 2.48 -41.25 -26.83
CA ASP A 47 3.21 -41.40 -28.10
C ASP A 47 3.46 -42.89 -28.47
N GLY A 48 3.36 -43.79 -27.48
CA GLY A 48 3.38 -45.24 -27.59
C GLY A 48 4.78 -45.87 -27.49
N ASP A 49 5.76 -45.20 -26.88
CA ASP A 49 7.15 -45.66 -26.79
C ASP A 49 7.49 -46.49 -25.53
N ASP A 50 6.49 -46.71 -24.67
CA ASP A 50 6.51 -47.38 -23.35
C ASP A 50 7.16 -46.57 -22.20
N ASP A 51 7.67 -45.35 -22.45
CA ASP A 51 8.01 -44.36 -21.44
C ASP A 51 6.84 -43.34 -21.29
N ALA A 52 6.79 -42.58 -20.19
CA ALA A 52 5.68 -41.68 -19.89
C ALA A 52 6.13 -40.52 -18.99
N ASP A 53 5.61 -39.33 -19.23
CA ASP A 53 5.96 -38.07 -18.57
C ASP A 53 7.50 -37.89 -18.56
N CYS A 54 8.08 -37.51 -17.43
CA CYS A 54 9.51 -37.25 -17.26
C CYS A 54 10.45 -38.47 -17.37
N LEU A 55 9.91 -39.65 -17.68
CA LEU A 55 10.72 -40.80 -18.07
C LEU A 55 10.93 -40.86 -19.59
N ASP A 56 10.09 -40.16 -20.34
CA ASP A 56 10.16 -40.01 -21.79
C ASP A 56 11.27 -39.03 -22.18
N ALA A 57 11.94 -39.32 -23.30
CA ALA A 57 12.96 -38.44 -23.87
C ALA A 57 12.34 -37.20 -24.54
N ASP A 58 11.09 -37.27 -24.95
CA ASP A 58 10.39 -36.18 -25.62
C ASP A 58 9.91 -35.09 -24.62
N CYS A 59 9.83 -35.41 -23.31
CA CYS A 59 9.66 -34.46 -22.20
C CYS A 59 10.97 -33.89 -21.61
N GLU A 60 12.16 -34.15 -22.20
CA GLU A 60 13.45 -33.72 -21.59
C GLU A 60 13.57 -32.20 -21.34
N ASP A 61 12.87 -31.38 -22.13
CA ASP A 61 12.82 -29.92 -22.00
C ASP A 61 11.49 -29.41 -21.40
N ASP A 62 10.62 -30.31 -20.93
CA ASP A 62 9.34 -29.95 -20.31
C ASP A 62 9.58 -29.38 -18.89
N PRO A 63 9.02 -28.19 -18.56
CA PRO A 63 9.15 -27.58 -17.23
C PRO A 63 8.78 -28.52 -16.08
N ASP A 64 7.77 -29.37 -16.26
CA ASP A 64 7.29 -30.32 -15.24
C ASP A 64 8.33 -31.42 -14.91
N CYS A 65 9.32 -31.59 -15.79
CA CYS A 65 10.36 -32.61 -15.70
C CYS A 65 11.73 -32.09 -15.26
N ALA A 66 11.87 -30.78 -15.04
CA ALA A 66 13.10 -30.14 -14.56
C ALA A 66 13.46 -30.51 -13.10
N GLY A 67 12.55 -31.16 -12.37
CA GLY A 67 12.68 -31.45 -10.94
C GLY A 67 12.38 -30.20 -10.09
N PRO A 68 12.14 -30.37 -8.78
CA PRO A 68 11.47 -29.34 -8.00
C PRO A 68 12.30 -28.06 -7.92
N ALA A 69 11.73 -26.95 -8.39
CA ALA A 69 12.46 -25.70 -8.56
C ALA A 69 11.59 -24.46 -8.36
N CYS A 70 11.78 -23.81 -7.22
CA CYS A 70 11.21 -22.49 -6.97
C CYS A 70 11.32 -21.50 -8.14
N GLY A 71 10.17 -20.99 -8.57
CA GLY A 71 9.97 -20.09 -9.70
C GLY A 71 9.56 -20.78 -11.00
N ASP A 72 9.21 -22.07 -10.97
CA ASP A 72 8.71 -22.82 -12.14
C ASP A 72 7.18 -22.73 -12.31
N GLY A 73 6.47 -22.18 -11.31
CA GLY A 73 5.02 -22.03 -11.31
C GLY A 73 4.25 -23.22 -10.73
N PHE A 74 4.95 -24.21 -10.17
CA PHE A 74 4.37 -25.37 -9.50
C PHE A 74 4.76 -25.40 -8.04
N VAL A 75 3.79 -25.67 -7.14
CA VAL A 75 4.08 -25.74 -5.70
C VAL A 75 4.64 -27.12 -5.37
N ASP A 76 5.95 -27.18 -5.18
CA ASP A 76 6.66 -28.43 -4.92
C ASP A 76 6.79 -28.81 -3.44
N ALA A 77 7.28 -30.03 -3.21
CA ALA A 77 7.52 -30.54 -1.86
C ALA A 77 8.60 -29.72 -1.13
N GLY A 78 8.16 -28.83 -0.24
CA GLY A 78 9.03 -27.97 0.57
C GLY A 78 8.76 -26.48 0.39
N GLU A 79 7.99 -26.14 -0.65
CA GLU A 79 7.56 -24.79 -0.97
C GLU A 79 6.21 -24.49 -0.30
N GLN A 80 5.97 -23.21 -0.04
CA GLN A 80 4.71 -22.74 0.51
C GLN A 80 3.82 -22.11 -0.56
N CYS A 81 4.43 -21.61 -1.64
CA CYS A 81 3.83 -21.01 -2.81
C CYS A 81 4.82 -21.08 -3.97
N ASP A 82 4.35 -20.92 -5.20
CA ASP A 82 5.16 -20.68 -6.39
C ASP A 82 4.29 -19.97 -7.43
N GLU A 83 4.61 -18.72 -7.74
CA GLU A 83 3.95 -17.90 -8.76
C GLU A 83 4.84 -17.75 -10.02
N GLY A 84 5.85 -18.61 -10.14
CA GLY A 84 6.78 -18.65 -11.24
C GLY A 84 7.66 -17.41 -11.29
N ALA A 85 7.72 -16.80 -12.48
CA ALA A 85 8.43 -15.55 -12.70
C ALA A 85 7.86 -14.34 -11.94
N TRP A 86 6.71 -14.48 -11.27
CA TRP A 86 6.09 -13.45 -10.45
C TRP A 86 6.51 -13.51 -8.98
N ASN A 87 7.35 -14.47 -8.59
CA ASN A 87 7.95 -14.47 -7.26
C ASN A 87 8.79 -13.19 -7.06
N GLY A 88 8.65 -12.54 -5.91
CA GLY A 88 9.32 -11.29 -5.58
C GLY A 88 8.83 -10.64 -4.29
N ASP A 89 9.30 -9.41 -4.07
CA ASP A 89 8.96 -8.57 -2.91
C ASP A 89 7.84 -7.56 -3.26
N ASP A 90 7.04 -7.85 -4.29
CA ASP A 90 5.85 -7.06 -4.59
C ASP A 90 4.72 -7.42 -3.61
N PRO A 91 3.75 -6.51 -3.39
CA PRO A 91 2.63 -6.80 -2.50
C PRO A 91 1.82 -8.01 -2.96
N ASN A 92 1.59 -8.93 -2.03
CA ASN A 92 0.84 -10.16 -2.17
C ASN A 92 1.43 -11.16 -3.16
N THR A 93 2.75 -11.15 -3.36
CA THR A 93 3.43 -12.13 -4.20
C THR A 93 4.22 -13.13 -3.37
N CYS A 94 4.35 -14.34 -3.90
CA CYS A 94 5.24 -15.34 -3.33
C CYS A 94 6.68 -14.81 -3.29
N ARG A 95 7.44 -15.03 -2.20
CA ARG A 95 8.82 -14.53 -2.10
C ARG A 95 9.76 -15.34 -3.01
N GLU A 96 10.91 -14.77 -3.39
CA GLU A 96 11.90 -15.43 -4.28
C GLU A 96 12.37 -16.82 -3.79
N GLY A 97 12.17 -17.13 -2.51
CA GLY A 97 12.48 -18.43 -1.90
C GLY A 97 11.32 -19.42 -1.85
N CYS A 98 10.21 -19.15 -2.55
CA CYS A 98 8.99 -19.96 -2.54
C CYS A 98 8.41 -20.14 -1.14
N THR A 99 8.48 -19.06 -0.38
CA THR A 99 7.88 -18.90 0.94
C THR A 99 6.78 -17.85 0.85
N LEU A 100 5.76 -18.00 1.69
CA LEU A 100 4.78 -16.95 1.85
C LEU A 100 5.45 -15.68 2.41
N PRO A 101 4.85 -14.51 2.17
CA PRO A 101 5.20 -13.27 2.85
C PRO A 101 5.25 -13.44 4.38
N ASP A 102 6.23 -12.79 5.00
CA ASP A 102 6.43 -12.81 6.44
C ASP A 102 6.40 -11.37 6.97
N CYS A 103 5.66 -11.17 8.06
CA CYS A 103 5.58 -9.89 8.74
C CYS A 103 6.96 -9.33 9.14
N GLY A 104 7.16 -8.05 8.85
CA GLY A 104 8.35 -7.26 9.17
C GLY A 104 9.37 -7.20 8.03
N ASP A 105 8.97 -7.46 6.79
CA ASP A 105 9.84 -7.40 5.62
C ASP A 105 9.72 -6.08 4.84
N GLY A 106 8.84 -5.18 5.28
CA GLY A 106 8.63 -3.84 4.74
C GLY A 106 7.64 -3.80 3.58
N VAL A 107 6.98 -4.92 3.27
CA VAL A 107 5.95 -5.04 2.24
C VAL A 107 4.63 -5.36 2.93
N ILE A 108 3.53 -4.72 2.50
CA ILE A 108 2.21 -5.01 3.07
C ILE A 108 1.53 -6.08 2.22
N ASP A 109 1.32 -7.25 2.81
CA ASP A 109 0.68 -8.41 2.18
C ASP A 109 -0.73 -8.66 2.75
N ASP A 110 -1.66 -7.77 2.38
CA ASP A 110 -3.04 -7.75 2.90
C ASP A 110 -3.87 -9.01 2.56
N LEU A 111 -3.60 -9.67 1.44
CA LEU A 111 -4.19 -10.96 1.08
C LEU A 111 -3.66 -12.11 1.97
N TYR A 112 -2.47 -11.94 2.55
CA TYR A 112 -1.87 -12.89 3.50
C TYR A 112 -2.12 -12.52 4.96
N GLY A 113 -2.91 -11.46 5.22
CA GLY A 113 -3.47 -11.14 6.52
C GLY A 113 -2.74 -10.04 7.29
N GLU A 114 -1.85 -9.31 6.63
CA GLU A 114 -1.19 -8.14 7.21
C GLU A 114 -2.08 -6.90 7.12
N GLU A 115 -2.14 -6.13 8.21
CA GLU A 115 -2.82 -4.84 8.28
C GLU A 115 -1.83 -3.67 8.19
N CYS A 116 -0.56 -3.92 8.45
CA CYS A 116 0.59 -3.01 8.40
C CYS A 116 1.88 -3.82 8.22
N ASP A 117 2.97 -3.16 7.84
CA ASP A 117 4.34 -3.69 7.95
C ASP A 117 5.30 -2.49 8.08
N ASP A 118 6.06 -2.43 9.18
CA ASP A 118 7.02 -1.35 9.48
C ASP A 118 8.48 -1.77 9.29
N GLY A 119 8.73 -2.88 8.60
CA GLY A 119 10.06 -3.45 8.37
C GLY A 119 10.65 -4.12 9.61
N GLY A 120 9.81 -4.49 10.58
CA GLY A 120 10.20 -5.17 11.80
C GLY A 120 9.10 -6.01 12.45
N VAL A 121 9.46 -6.66 13.56
CA VAL A 121 8.54 -7.46 14.39
C VAL A 121 8.64 -7.07 15.86
N LEU A 122 9.13 -5.87 16.12
CA LEU A 122 9.02 -5.29 17.45
C LEU A 122 7.52 -4.94 17.67
N GLY A 123 7.14 -4.68 18.90
CA GLY A 123 5.77 -4.28 19.19
C GLY A 123 5.81 -3.01 20.02
N GLY A 124 4.75 -2.21 19.90
CA GLY A 124 4.63 -0.86 20.42
C GLY A 124 5.17 0.21 19.47
N ASP A 125 5.46 -0.14 18.22
CA ASP A 125 6.02 0.72 17.15
C ASP A 125 5.03 1.01 16.01
N GLY A 126 3.77 0.62 16.18
CA GLY A 126 2.68 0.93 15.24
C GLY A 126 2.27 -0.27 14.39
N CYS A 127 3.15 -1.26 14.25
CA CYS A 127 2.82 -2.57 13.73
C CYS A 127 3.25 -3.68 14.70
N SER A 128 2.33 -4.59 15.02
CA SER A 128 2.69 -5.72 15.90
C SER A 128 3.68 -6.67 15.23
N ALA A 129 4.32 -7.51 16.04
CA ALA A 129 5.03 -8.71 15.59
C ALA A 129 4.16 -9.72 14.79
N SER A 130 2.86 -9.46 14.65
CA SER A 130 1.91 -10.26 13.85
C SER A 130 1.25 -9.43 12.74
N CYS A 131 1.81 -8.26 12.42
CA CYS A 131 1.34 -7.32 11.41
C CYS A 131 -0.13 -6.89 11.55
N ALA A 132 -0.66 -6.99 12.77
CA ALA A 132 -1.84 -6.26 13.19
C ALA A 132 -1.47 -4.84 13.56
N ILE A 133 -2.30 -3.86 13.21
CA ILE A 133 -2.09 -2.46 13.58
C ILE A 133 -2.07 -2.35 15.11
N GLU A 134 -1.01 -1.76 15.64
CA GLU A 134 -0.88 -1.47 17.07
C GLU A 134 -1.10 0.01 17.36
N GLY A 135 -1.82 0.29 18.45
CA GLY A 135 -2.30 1.64 18.70
C GLY A 135 -3.34 2.06 17.65
N ALA A 136 -3.85 3.28 17.77
CA ALA A 136 -4.76 3.80 16.77
C ALA A 136 -3.96 4.36 15.59
N GLY A 137 -3.62 3.48 14.66
CA GLY A 137 -3.13 3.85 13.33
C GLY A 137 -1.64 4.19 13.27
N GLY A 138 -0.77 3.18 13.38
CA GLY A 138 0.51 3.10 12.66
C GLY A 138 1.45 4.30 12.68
N CYS A 139 1.31 5.25 13.61
CA CYS A 139 2.24 6.36 13.71
C CYS A 139 3.43 5.94 14.55
N GLU A 140 4.60 5.84 13.93
CA GLU A 140 5.83 6.08 14.66
C GLU A 140 5.72 7.52 15.21
N GLY A 141 5.75 7.67 16.53
CA GLY A 141 6.19 8.95 17.09
C GLY A 141 7.54 9.33 16.46
N GLY A 142 7.86 10.62 16.43
CA GLY A 142 9.04 11.10 15.72
C GLY A 142 8.75 12.34 14.90
N THR A 143 9.78 12.78 14.16
CA THR A 143 9.74 14.03 13.40
C THR A 143 9.11 13.80 12.04
N SER A 144 8.01 14.50 11.73
CA SER A 144 7.33 14.45 10.43
C SER A 144 6.99 15.85 9.93
N ASP A 145 6.87 16.02 8.61
CA ASP A 145 6.27 17.22 8.03
C ASP A 145 4.74 17.11 8.07
N GLU A 146 4.05 18.25 8.10
CA GLU A 146 2.58 18.30 7.99
C GLU A 146 2.06 17.69 6.68
N VAL A 147 0.84 17.16 6.73
CA VAL A 147 0.15 16.60 5.56
C VAL A 147 -1.16 17.32 5.37
N GLU A 148 -1.21 18.08 4.28
CA GLU A 148 -2.36 18.87 3.87
C GLU A 148 -3.24 18.13 2.83
N PRO A 149 -4.58 18.31 2.84
CA PRO A 149 -5.33 19.27 3.66
C PRO A 149 -5.75 18.71 5.03
N ASN A 150 -5.47 19.41 6.12
CA ASN A 150 -5.89 19.08 7.49
C ASN A 150 -6.78 20.18 8.14
N ASP A 151 -7.31 21.11 7.33
CA ASP A 151 -8.17 22.28 7.68
C ASP A 151 -9.43 22.01 8.54
N ALA A 152 -9.77 20.76 8.80
CA ALA A 152 -10.99 20.38 9.52
C ALA A 152 -10.80 19.12 10.36
N MET A 153 -11.58 18.99 11.43
CA MET A 153 -11.59 17.81 12.31
C MET A 153 -11.77 16.47 11.54
N ALA A 154 -12.54 16.47 10.46
CA ALA A 154 -12.74 15.27 9.63
C ALA A 154 -11.53 14.89 8.76
N GLN A 155 -10.57 15.81 8.62
CA GLN A 155 -9.33 15.69 7.86
C GLN A 155 -8.10 15.58 8.77
N ALA A 156 -8.33 15.46 10.08
CA ALA A 156 -7.28 15.56 11.08
C ALA A 156 -6.15 14.54 10.83
N ALA A 157 -4.90 15.02 10.81
CA ALA A 157 -3.72 14.19 10.71
C ALA A 157 -3.51 13.37 11.99
N THR A 158 -3.04 12.13 11.87
CA THR A 158 -2.90 11.24 13.03
C THR A 158 -1.62 11.56 13.81
N LEU A 159 -1.72 11.56 15.14
CA LEU A 159 -0.62 11.77 16.10
C LEU A 159 -0.49 10.57 17.04
N CYS A 160 0.73 10.39 17.53
CA CYS A 160 1.11 9.39 18.52
C CYS A 160 1.90 10.02 19.69
N ASP A 161 2.15 9.23 20.74
CA ASP A 161 3.12 9.60 21.76
C ASP A 161 4.51 9.81 21.12
N GLY A 162 5.14 10.94 21.41
CA GLY A 162 6.43 11.32 20.85
C GLY A 162 6.38 11.94 19.46
N SER A 163 5.21 12.17 18.86
CA SER A 163 5.10 12.91 17.59
C SER A 163 5.69 14.33 17.70
N GLU A 164 6.46 14.73 16.70
CA GLU A 164 7.01 16.07 16.51
C GLU A 164 6.71 16.52 15.06
N VAL A 165 5.66 17.30 14.86
CA VAL A 165 5.20 17.68 13.53
C VAL A 165 5.72 19.07 13.17
N TRP A 166 6.44 19.19 12.06
CA TRP A 166 6.85 20.44 11.44
C TRP A 166 5.74 20.92 10.50
N ALA A 167 5.13 22.04 10.82
CA ALA A 167 3.89 22.51 10.23
C ALA A 167 3.89 24.03 9.99
N SER A 168 2.89 24.55 9.30
CA SER A 168 2.74 25.98 9.04
C SER A 168 1.27 26.38 9.05
N THR A 169 0.94 27.53 9.64
CA THR A 169 -0.43 28.07 9.61
C THR A 169 -0.67 28.89 8.34
N SER A 170 -0.28 28.36 7.18
CA SER A 170 -0.27 29.08 5.91
C SER A 170 -1.15 28.39 4.88
N PRO A 171 -2.18 29.06 4.35
CA PRO A 171 -2.37 30.53 4.33
C PRO A 171 -3.06 31.10 5.58
N ALA A 172 -3.20 32.43 5.69
CA ALA A 172 -3.97 33.00 6.81
C ALA A 172 -5.40 32.44 6.85
N GLY A 173 -5.86 32.00 8.02
CA GLY A 173 -7.10 31.24 8.19
C GLY A 173 -6.93 29.72 8.13
N ASP A 174 -5.69 29.23 8.07
CA ASP A 174 -5.34 27.81 8.10
C ASP A 174 -5.45 27.24 9.51
N ASP A 175 -6.11 26.08 9.58
CA ASP A 175 -6.58 25.40 10.77
C ASP A 175 -5.98 24.00 10.77
N ASP A 176 -4.89 23.78 11.50
CA ASP A 176 -4.28 22.45 11.51
C ASP A 176 -5.00 21.53 12.50
N TRP A 177 -5.71 20.54 11.99
CA TRP A 177 -6.35 19.51 12.82
C TRP A 177 -5.51 18.25 12.91
N TYR A 178 -5.46 17.73 14.12
CA TYR A 178 -4.80 16.48 14.45
C TYR A 178 -5.66 15.58 15.33
N ALA A 179 -5.49 14.27 15.22
CA ALA A 179 -6.22 13.26 15.99
C ALA A 179 -5.23 12.38 16.76
N ILE A 180 -5.51 12.12 18.03
CA ILE A 180 -4.73 11.23 18.88
C ILE A 180 -5.65 10.35 19.70
N GLU A 181 -5.24 9.11 19.95
CA GLU A 181 -6.00 8.17 20.76
C GLU A 181 -5.39 8.02 22.13
N LEU A 182 -6.24 8.22 23.13
CA LEU A 182 -5.85 8.22 24.53
C LEU A 182 -6.63 7.14 25.27
N GLY A 183 -5.97 6.46 26.20
CA GLY A 183 -6.58 5.63 27.21
C GLY A 183 -7.20 6.47 28.34
N ALA A 184 -8.13 5.85 29.08
CA ALA A 184 -8.71 6.49 30.27
C ALA A 184 -7.64 6.63 31.37
N GLY A 185 -7.31 7.87 31.73
CA GLY A 185 -6.30 8.22 32.72
C GLY A 185 -4.97 8.68 32.13
N ASP A 186 -4.78 8.55 30.81
CA ASP A 186 -3.57 9.02 30.12
C ASP A 186 -3.50 10.54 30.17
N THR A 187 -2.30 11.07 30.35
CA THR A 187 -2.05 12.51 30.33
C THR A 187 -1.35 12.90 29.05
N LEU A 188 -2.09 13.60 28.18
CA LEU A 188 -1.58 14.25 26.97
C LEU A 188 -0.91 15.57 27.33
N THR A 189 0.27 15.80 26.77
CA THR A 189 0.90 17.11 26.65
C THR A 189 1.15 17.45 25.19
N ALA A 190 0.83 18.68 24.79
CA ALA A 190 1.08 19.21 23.46
C ALA A 190 1.71 20.60 23.57
N GLU A 191 2.81 20.84 22.86
CA GLU A 191 3.53 22.12 22.86
C GLU A 191 3.87 22.56 21.44
N THR A 192 3.65 23.83 21.12
CA THR A 192 4.08 24.43 19.85
C THR A 192 5.34 25.28 20.05
N THR A 193 6.33 25.14 19.17
CA THR A 193 7.58 25.92 19.19
C THR A 193 8.01 26.29 17.76
N ASP A 194 9.13 26.99 17.59
CA ASP A 194 9.82 27.19 16.30
C ASP A 194 10.78 26.03 15.93
N GLY A 195 10.74 24.92 16.68
CA GLY A 195 11.65 23.77 16.59
C GLY A 195 13.01 23.99 17.27
N TRP A 196 13.27 25.20 17.78
CA TRP A 196 14.53 25.59 18.42
C TRP A 196 14.34 26.01 19.88
N GLY A 197 13.12 25.81 20.41
CA GLY A 197 12.75 26.12 21.79
C GLY A 197 12.41 27.59 22.01
N ASP A 198 11.99 28.30 20.97
CA ASP A 198 11.40 29.64 21.03
C ASP A 198 9.98 29.63 20.44
N CYS A 199 9.22 30.69 20.67
CA CYS A 199 7.83 30.85 20.25
C CYS A 199 7.73 32.08 19.36
N THR A 200 8.30 32.00 18.15
CA THR A 200 8.23 33.13 17.22
C THR A 200 6.82 33.32 16.65
N MET A 201 6.03 32.24 16.64
CA MET A 201 4.62 32.23 16.28
C MET A 201 3.74 32.27 17.53
N ASP A 202 2.68 33.07 17.48
CA ASP A 202 1.64 33.14 18.51
C ASP A 202 0.55 32.14 18.12
N THR A 203 0.67 30.91 18.60
CA THR A 203 -0.28 29.83 18.27
C THR A 203 -1.31 29.66 19.39
N VAL A 204 -2.33 28.86 19.13
CA VAL A 204 -3.29 28.41 20.14
C VAL A 204 -3.56 26.93 19.92
N ILE A 205 -3.45 26.14 20.98
CA ILE A 205 -3.78 24.71 20.97
C ILE A 205 -5.13 24.52 21.64
N VAL A 206 -6.07 23.88 20.93
CA VAL A 206 -7.41 23.57 21.43
C VAL A 206 -7.66 22.06 21.37
N LEU A 207 -8.27 21.49 22.41
CA LEU A 207 -8.57 20.06 22.49
C LEU A 207 -10.07 19.78 22.55
N TYR A 208 -10.50 18.78 21.79
CA TYR A 208 -11.87 18.28 21.69
C TYR A 208 -11.92 16.75 21.85
N ASP A 209 -13.09 16.21 22.23
CA ASP A 209 -13.38 14.78 22.05
C ASP A 209 -14.10 14.51 20.72
N ALA A 210 -14.26 13.24 20.36
CA ALA A 210 -14.97 12.81 19.16
C ALA A 210 -16.47 13.15 19.12
N LEU A 211 -17.07 13.60 20.23
CA LEU A 211 -18.48 14.00 20.28
C LEU A 211 -18.67 15.51 20.16
N ALA A 212 -17.57 16.27 20.17
CA ALA A 212 -17.60 17.70 20.01
C ALA A 212 -18.19 18.09 18.65
N ALA A 213 -18.90 19.21 18.63
CA ALA A 213 -19.31 19.89 17.42
C ALA A 213 -18.67 21.29 17.48
N PRO A 214 -17.38 21.42 17.12
CA PRO A 214 -16.69 22.68 17.19
C PRO A 214 -17.46 23.72 16.39
N ALA A 215 -17.55 24.96 16.90
CA ALA A 215 -18.16 26.00 16.07
C ALA A 215 -17.33 26.20 14.78
N ALA A 216 -17.96 26.58 13.68
CA ALA A 216 -17.24 26.83 12.43
C ALA A 216 -16.34 28.10 12.46
N SER A 217 -16.36 28.81 13.59
CA SER A 217 -15.64 30.07 13.80
C SER A 217 -15.37 30.20 15.30
N VAL A 218 -14.70 29.20 15.87
CA VAL A 218 -14.30 29.21 17.28
C VAL A 218 -13.11 30.14 17.41
N GLY A 219 -13.34 31.29 18.03
CA GLY A 219 -12.27 32.05 18.65
C GLY A 219 -11.70 31.27 19.83
N ARG A 220 -10.37 31.31 19.95
CA ARG A 220 -9.54 31.28 21.17
C ARG A 220 -9.94 30.33 22.32
N CYS A 221 -9.20 30.41 23.41
CA CYS A 221 -9.58 29.72 24.63
C CYS A 221 -10.85 30.32 25.22
N SER A 222 -11.86 29.48 25.44
CA SER A 222 -13.16 29.80 26.09
C SER A 222 -14.28 30.37 25.20
N ASP A 223 -14.11 30.54 23.88
CA ASP A 223 -15.24 30.95 23.03
C ASP A 223 -16.09 29.77 22.53
N ASP A 224 -15.63 28.52 22.72
CA ASP A 224 -16.39 27.32 22.41
C ASP A 224 -16.62 26.42 23.65
N PRO A 225 -17.89 26.20 24.05
CA PRO A 225 -18.22 25.29 25.15
C PRO A 225 -17.91 23.81 24.86
N ALA A 226 -17.62 23.42 23.62
CA ALA A 226 -17.21 22.07 23.26
C ALA A 226 -15.72 21.79 23.54
N GLN A 227 -14.92 22.81 23.86
CA GLN A 227 -13.51 22.66 24.20
C GLN A 227 -13.37 21.90 25.53
N LEU A 228 -12.53 20.87 25.53
CA LEU A 228 -12.11 20.19 26.75
C LEU A 228 -11.00 20.95 27.46
N ALA A 229 -10.06 21.47 26.68
CA ALA A 229 -8.94 22.25 27.16
C ALA A 229 -8.44 23.18 26.05
N CYS A 230 -7.78 24.27 26.42
CA CYS A 230 -7.15 25.19 25.49
C CYS A 230 -5.98 25.90 26.15
N ASN A 231 -4.96 26.23 25.37
CA ASN A 231 -3.84 27.05 25.82
C ASN A 231 -3.18 27.83 24.66
N ASP A 232 -2.85 29.09 24.93
CA ASP A 232 -2.12 30.02 24.04
C ASP A 232 -0.71 30.36 24.59
N ASP A 233 -0.57 30.64 25.90
CA ASP A 233 0.68 31.13 26.53
C ASP A 233 1.21 30.26 27.71
N GLY A 234 1.16 28.93 27.62
CA GLY A 234 1.39 28.01 28.76
C GLY A 234 2.83 27.51 28.98
N GLY A 235 3.68 27.57 27.96
CA GLY A 235 4.98 26.92 27.87
C GLY A 235 6.18 27.80 28.22
N TRP A 236 7.39 27.36 27.86
CA TRP A 236 8.58 28.21 27.97
C TRP A 236 8.48 29.37 26.99
N GLY A 237 8.85 30.59 27.39
CA GLY A 237 8.84 31.74 26.46
C GLY A 237 7.45 32.25 26.05
N LEU A 238 6.36 31.74 26.64
CA LEU A 238 4.95 31.95 26.23
C LEU A 238 4.52 31.11 25.01
N CYS A 239 5.18 29.99 24.76
CA CYS A 239 4.72 29.02 23.77
C CYS A 239 3.38 28.43 24.18
N SER A 240 2.56 27.96 23.24
CA SER A 240 1.32 27.28 23.61
C SER A 240 1.65 25.91 24.16
N PHE A 241 1.17 25.61 25.37
CA PHE A 241 1.40 24.35 26.05
C PHE A 241 0.10 23.86 26.70
N LEU A 242 -0.40 22.74 26.20
CA LEU A 242 -1.59 22.10 26.70
C LEU A 242 -1.20 20.86 27.53
N SER A 243 -1.84 20.67 28.68
CA SER A 243 -1.78 19.41 29.42
C SER A 243 -3.19 18.99 29.85
N TYR A 244 -3.56 17.75 29.53
CA TYR A 244 -4.90 17.22 29.76
C TYR A 244 -4.86 15.73 30.11
N THR A 245 -5.59 15.34 31.15
CA THR A 245 -5.77 13.93 31.53
C THR A 245 -7.11 13.42 31.01
N ALA A 246 -7.08 12.41 30.15
CA ALA A 246 -8.26 11.81 29.53
C ALA A 246 -9.15 11.12 30.57
N GLY A 247 -10.42 11.53 30.64
CA GLY A 247 -11.40 10.92 31.53
C GLY A 247 -11.97 9.59 31.04
N ALA A 248 -11.82 9.31 29.74
CA ALA A 248 -12.30 8.11 29.07
C ALA A 248 -11.33 7.74 27.94
N ALA A 249 -11.36 6.48 27.52
CA ALA A 249 -10.61 6.06 26.35
C ALA A 249 -11.34 6.47 25.06
N GLY A 250 -10.58 6.88 24.05
CA GLY A 250 -11.07 7.17 22.70
C GLY A 250 -10.24 8.21 21.96
N THR A 251 -10.75 8.61 20.81
CA THR A 251 -10.15 9.64 19.95
C THR A 251 -10.37 11.05 20.51
N TYR A 252 -9.28 11.81 20.55
CA TYR A 252 -9.24 13.22 20.87
C TYR A 252 -8.68 14.00 19.68
N TYR A 253 -9.10 15.25 19.54
CA TYR A 253 -8.72 16.10 18.43
C TYR A 253 -8.05 17.37 18.92
N LEU A 254 -6.84 17.62 18.43
CA LEU A 254 -6.11 18.87 18.61
C LEU A 254 -6.37 19.76 17.40
N ARG A 255 -6.56 21.05 17.65
CA ARG A 255 -6.58 22.10 16.63
C ARG A 255 -5.50 23.10 16.97
N VAL A 256 -4.58 23.33 16.05
CA VAL A 256 -3.57 24.40 16.15
C VAL A 256 -3.98 25.52 15.20
N ILE A 257 -3.97 26.74 15.68
CA ILE A 257 -4.29 27.95 14.92
C ILE A 257 -3.31 29.06 15.26
N GLU A 258 -3.16 30.04 14.37
CA GLU A 258 -2.53 31.31 14.69
C GLU A 258 -3.49 32.18 15.52
N TYR A 259 -2.98 32.89 16.53
CA TYR A 259 -3.79 33.62 17.51
C TYR A 259 -4.61 34.77 16.90
N SER A 260 -4.06 35.45 15.89
CA SER A 260 -4.71 36.57 15.21
C SER A 260 -5.58 36.18 14.02
N ASP A 261 -5.38 34.97 13.47
CA ASP A 261 -6.04 34.40 12.29
C ASP A 261 -5.78 35.18 10.98
N ASP A 262 -4.89 36.17 11.04
CA ASP A 262 -4.55 37.10 9.96
C ASP A 262 -3.04 37.03 9.59
N ASP A 263 -2.26 36.25 10.34
CA ASP A 263 -0.82 36.02 10.10
C ASP A 263 -0.55 34.55 9.70
N THR A 264 0.69 34.26 9.33
CA THR A 264 1.13 32.92 8.91
C THR A 264 2.54 32.65 9.37
N GLY A 265 2.87 31.40 9.66
CA GLY A 265 4.27 30.98 9.81
C GLY A 265 4.42 29.55 10.30
N ASP A 266 5.67 29.15 10.39
CA ASP A 266 6.05 27.77 10.68
C ASP A 266 6.06 27.52 12.19
N TYR A 267 5.65 26.32 12.59
CA TYR A 267 5.73 25.84 13.97
C TYR A 267 6.08 24.36 14.01
N VAL A 268 6.45 23.90 15.20
CA VAL A 268 6.68 22.49 15.51
C VAL A 268 5.76 22.10 16.65
N LEU A 269 4.87 21.12 16.42
CA LEU A 269 3.99 20.54 17.43
C LEU A 269 4.61 19.28 18.03
N ALA A 270 5.00 19.35 19.29
CA ALA A 270 5.54 18.21 20.04
C ALA A 270 4.46 17.59 20.95
N ILE A 271 4.34 16.27 20.90
CA ILE A 271 3.33 15.48 21.61
C ILE A 271 4.01 14.50 22.58
N SER A 272 3.44 14.38 23.77
CA SER A 272 3.79 13.28 24.69
C SER A 272 2.56 12.80 25.47
N VAL A 273 2.49 11.51 25.74
CA VAL A 273 1.46 10.83 26.51
C VAL A 273 2.12 10.07 27.66
N SER A 274 1.54 10.15 28.87
CA SER A 274 2.09 9.51 30.09
C SER A 274 1.05 8.97 31.05
#